data_AF-A0A6J2RXA6-F1
#
_entry.id   AF-A0A6J2RXA6-F1
#
_cell.length_a   1.000
_cell.length_b   1.000
_cell.length_c   1.000
_cell.angle_alpha   90.00
_cell.angle_beta   90.00
_cell.angle_gamma   90.00
#
_symmetry.space_group_name_H-M   'P 1'
#
loop_
_entity.id
_entity.type
_entity.pdbx_description
1 polymer ?
#
loop_
_entity_poly.entity_id
_entity_poly.type
_entity_poly.pdbx_seq_one_letter_code
_entity_poly.pdbx_strand_id
1 'polypeptide(L)'
;MASLCIRLESKKQVDDFCQKLTKEAEELVSKFFPQKIGELQMLLKTSLSCDDLASLKAPLDIPMPDPVKEEAKRKKKEEKEAKEGKKDKDSDKEEEDSGPPCGPICSNEQVESLLQQVKPQIQTLKEKLNTVSMWVQLQIPKIEDGNNFGVSVQEKVFELLTSTRTKIEAFQTQISKYYSERGDAVAKASKQPHVGDYRQLVHELDRYQYYELRLTVLDIRNTYAVLFDIINKNYDKIKKPRGDKALIY
;
A
#
# COMPACT_ATOMS: atom_id res chain seq x y z
N MET A 1 14.84 -2.25 -46.92
CA MET A 1 14.58 -2.11 -45.48
C MET A 1 15.90 -1.75 -44.80
N ALA A 2 15.93 -0.72 -43.95
CA ALA A 2 17.07 -0.49 -43.09
C ALA A 2 17.11 -1.61 -42.03
N SER A 3 18.24 -2.31 -41.91
CA SER A 3 18.45 -3.32 -40.88
C SER A 3 19.50 -2.81 -39.91
N LEU A 4 19.14 -2.75 -38.63
CA LEU A 4 20.12 -2.50 -37.57
C LEU A 4 21.03 -3.72 -37.46
N CYS A 5 22.34 -3.53 -37.61
CA CYS A 5 23.31 -4.61 -37.43
C CYS A 5 23.47 -4.92 -35.94
N ILE A 6 22.70 -5.88 -35.44
CA ILE A 6 22.80 -6.37 -34.06
C ILE A 6 23.83 -7.50 -34.01
N ARG A 7 24.80 -7.39 -33.09
CA ARG A 7 25.79 -8.46 -32.87
C ARG A 7 25.08 -9.74 -32.44
N LEU A 8 25.52 -10.88 -32.97
CA LEU A 8 24.95 -12.19 -32.65
C LEU A 8 24.94 -12.48 -31.14
N GLU A 9 26.00 -12.08 -30.45
CA GLU A 9 26.11 -12.21 -28.99
C GLU A 9 25.03 -11.41 -28.25
N SER A 10 24.82 -10.14 -28.64
CA SER A 10 23.79 -9.30 -28.04
C SER A 10 22.39 -9.86 -28.28
N LYS A 11 22.14 -10.39 -29.48
CA LYS A 11 20.87 -11.07 -29.79
C LYS A 11 20.67 -12.30 -28.89
N LYS A 12 21.69 -13.14 -28.75
CA LYS A 12 21.64 -14.34 -27.89
C LYS A 12 21.37 -13.98 -26.43
N GLN A 13 22.01 -12.93 -25.90
CA GLN A 13 21.79 -12.48 -24.53
C GLN A 13 20.32 -12.09 -24.26
N VAL A 14 19.70 -11.38 -25.20
CA VAL A 14 18.28 -10.98 -25.09
C VAL A 14 17.36 -12.19 -25.24
N ASP A 15 17.64 -13.09 -26.19
CA ASP A 15 16.86 -14.31 -26.39
C ASP A 15 16.90 -15.20 -25.14
N ASP A 16 18.07 -15.37 -24.51
CA ASP A 16 18.24 -16.12 -23.25
C ASP A 16 17.47 -15.47 -22.09
N PHE A 17 17.46 -14.14 -22.02
CA PHE A 17 16.66 -13.40 -21.04
C PHE A 17 15.16 -13.65 -21.24
N CYS A 18 14.65 -13.53 -22.47
CA CYS A 18 13.26 -13.78 -22.80
C CYS A 18 12.83 -15.20 -22.42
N GLN A 19 13.66 -16.21 -22.72
CA GLN A 19 13.38 -17.60 -22.35
C GLN A 19 13.31 -17.82 -20.83
N LYS A 20 14.23 -17.21 -20.07
CA LYS A 20 14.20 -17.28 -18.60
C LYS A 20 12.95 -16.62 -18.04
N LEU A 21 12.63 -15.43 -18.54
CA LEU A 21 11.45 -14.67 -18.13
C LEU A 21 10.16 -15.45 -18.42
N THR A 22 10.04 -16.09 -19.59
CA THR A 22 8.89 -16.93 -19.92
C THR A 22 8.73 -18.07 -18.92
N LYS A 23 9.82 -18.79 -18.60
CA LYS A 23 9.77 -19.89 -17.61
C LYS A 23 9.33 -19.39 -16.24
N GLU A 24 9.89 -18.25 -15.80
CA GLU A 24 9.53 -17.65 -14.51
C GLU A 24 8.06 -17.23 -14.48
N ALA A 25 7.57 -16.53 -15.50
CA ALA A 25 6.18 -16.08 -15.57
C ALA A 25 5.20 -17.27 -15.60
N GLU A 26 5.51 -18.32 -16.36
CA GLU A 26 4.69 -19.53 -16.42
C GLU A 26 4.67 -20.27 -15.07
N GLU A 27 5.80 -20.34 -14.36
CA GLU A 27 5.85 -20.91 -13.01
C GLU A 27 5.07 -20.07 -11.99
N LEU A 28 5.14 -18.73 -12.11
CA LEU A 28 4.36 -17.84 -11.27
C LEU A 28 2.86 -18.08 -11.43
N VAL A 29 2.38 -18.12 -12.67
CA VAL A 29 0.94 -18.33 -12.95
C VAL A 29 0.52 -19.74 -12.56
N SER A 30 1.26 -20.78 -12.95
CA SER A 30 0.84 -22.17 -12.76
C SER A 30 0.95 -22.68 -11.32
N LYS A 31 1.88 -22.16 -10.52
CA LYS A 31 2.13 -22.64 -9.15
C LYS A 31 2.00 -21.56 -8.10
N PHE A 32 2.72 -20.45 -8.26
CA PHE A 32 2.84 -19.43 -7.22
C PHE A 32 1.50 -18.73 -6.94
N PHE A 33 0.73 -18.38 -7.97
CA PHE A 33 -0.54 -17.68 -7.82
C PHE A 33 -1.57 -18.55 -7.06
N PRO A 34 -1.84 -19.81 -7.44
CA PRO A 34 -2.69 -20.70 -6.66
C PRO A 34 -2.25 -20.86 -5.21
N GLN A 35 -0.95 -21.03 -4.96
CA GLN A 35 -0.40 -21.14 -3.61
C GLN A 35 -0.66 -19.87 -2.79
N LYS A 36 -0.39 -18.69 -3.38
CA LYS A 36 -0.59 -17.40 -2.72
C LYS A 36 -2.05 -17.13 -2.37
N ILE A 37 -3.00 -17.56 -3.21
CA ILE A 37 -4.43 -17.45 -2.89
C ILE A 37 -4.75 -18.19 -1.59
N GLY A 38 -4.22 -19.41 -1.41
CA GLY A 38 -4.38 -20.20 -0.19
C GLY A 38 -3.72 -19.55 1.04
N GLU A 39 -2.48 -19.08 0.90
CA GLU A 39 -1.75 -18.40 1.98
C GLU A 39 -2.49 -17.14 2.47
N LEU A 40 -2.95 -16.30 1.55
CA LEU A 40 -3.69 -15.07 1.88
C LEU A 40 -5.06 -15.38 2.47
N GLN A 41 -5.71 -16.47 2.03
CA GLN A 41 -6.94 -16.94 2.64
C GLN A 41 -6.74 -17.39 4.08
N MET A 42 -5.59 -17.98 4.41
CA MET A 42 -5.24 -18.33 5.79
C MET A 42 -4.94 -17.07 6.61
N LEU A 43 -4.15 -16.13 6.07
CA LEU A 43 -3.87 -14.85 6.73
C LEU A 43 -5.14 -14.09 7.14
N LEU A 44 -6.14 -14.07 6.25
CA LEU A 44 -7.44 -13.46 6.53
C LEU A 44 -8.19 -14.12 7.68
N LYS A 45 -8.07 -15.45 7.82
CA LYS A 45 -8.75 -16.21 8.88
C LYS A 45 -8.01 -16.15 10.22
N THR A 46 -6.68 -15.99 10.21
CA THR A 46 -5.88 -16.03 11.42
C THR A 46 -5.62 -14.65 12.00
N SER A 47 -5.11 -13.72 11.19
CA SER A 47 -4.60 -12.43 11.67
C SER A 47 -5.62 -11.30 11.50
N LEU A 48 -6.49 -11.38 10.48
CA LEU A 48 -7.47 -10.35 10.12
C LEU A 48 -8.92 -10.80 10.36
N SER A 49 -9.12 -11.54 11.46
CA SER A 49 -10.43 -12.07 11.91
C SER A 49 -10.89 -11.44 13.22
N CYS A 50 -10.37 -10.26 13.59
CA CYS A 50 -10.78 -9.60 14.82
C CYS A 50 -12.25 -9.16 14.73
N ASP A 51 -13.10 -9.80 15.52
CA ASP A 51 -14.51 -9.46 15.71
C ASP A 51 -14.71 -8.39 16.80
N ASP A 52 -13.75 -8.26 17.72
CA ASP A 52 -13.80 -7.28 18.81
C ASP A 52 -12.95 -6.04 18.53
N LEU A 53 -13.58 -5.00 17.99
CA LEU A 53 -12.92 -3.72 17.72
C LEU A 53 -12.50 -2.96 18.97
N ALA A 54 -12.94 -3.37 20.16
CA ALA A 54 -12.49 -2.77 21.42
C ALA A 54 -11.03 -3.11 21.70
N SER A 55 -10.56 -4.30 21.28
CA SER A 55 -9.17 -4.73 21.49
C SER A 55 -8.15 -3.88 20.73
N LEU A 56 -8.59 -3.22 19.66
CA LEU A 56 -7.76 -2.37 18.80
C LEU A 56 -7.47 -0.99 19.42
N LYS A 57 -8.15 -0.63 20.52
CA LYS A 57 -7.99 0.68 21.14
C LYS A 57 -6.63 0.77 21.86
N ALA A 58 -5.67 1.43 21.24
CA ALA A 58 -4.36 1.70 21.85
C ALA A 58 -4.48 2.70 23.03
N PRO A 59 -3.61 2.58 24.06
CA PRO A 59 -3.51 3.59 25.12
C PRO A 59 -3.21 4.98 24.57
N LEU A 60 -3.86 6.00 25.12
CA LEU A 60 -3.68 7.41 24.74
C LEU A 60 -3.58 8.29 25.99
N ASP A 61 -2.40 8.24 26.62
CA ASP A 61 -2.11 8.84 27.93
C ASP A 61 -1.84 10.36 27.83
N ILE A 62 -2.83 11.09 27.32
CA ILE A 62 -2.82 12.54 27.28
C ILE A 62 -3.58 13.05 28.52
N PRO A 63 -2.99 13.88 29.40
CA PRO A 63 -3.68 14.40 30.57
C PRO A 63 -4.94 15.21 30.19
N MET A 64 -6.06 14.97 30.87
CA MET A 64 -7.26 15.79 30.70
C MET A 64 -7.13 17.07 31.54
N PRO A 65 -7.38 18.26 30.96
CA PRO A 65 -7.34 19.49 31.72
C PRO A 65 -8.50 19.53 32.72
N ASP A 66 -8.17 19.83 33.98
CA ASP A 66 -9.15 20.04 35.04
C ASP A 66 -9.57 21.51 35.02
N PRO A 67 -10.86 21.83 34.76
CA PRO A 67 -11.33 23.21 34.62
C PRO A 67 -10.97 24.07 35.82
N VAL A 68 -11.04 23.51 37.04
CA VAL A 68 -10.79 24.23 38.29
C VAL A 68 -9.30 24.56 38.43
N LYS A 69 -8.42 23.62 38.06
CA LYS A 69 -6.97 23.82 38.11
C LYS A 69 -6.50 24.80 37.04
N GLU A 70 -7.11 24.75 35.86
CA GLU A 70 -6.79 25.68 34.76
C GLU A 70 -7.29 27.10 35.06
N GLU A 71 -8.48 27.25 35.66
CA GLU A 71 -8.95 28.56 36.12
C GLU A 71 -8.06 29.13 37.24
N ALA A 72 -7.61 28.29 38.17
CA ALA A 72 -6.67 28.70 39.22
C ALA A 72 -5.29 29.10 38.66
N LYS A 73 -4.80 28.40 37.63
CA LYS A 73 -3.57 28.79 36.91
C LYS A 73 -3.73 30.13 36.19
N ARG A 74 -4.86 30.35 35.50
CA ARG A 74 -5.17 31.62 34.83
C ARG A 74 -5.17 32.79 35.81
N LYS A 75 -5.90 32.66 36.92
CA LYS A 75 -5.91 33.69 37.99
C LYS A 75 -4.51 33.96 38.56
N LYS A 76 -3.68 32.93 38.75
CA LYS A 76 -2.28 33.10 39.19
C LYS A 76 -1.39 33.78 38.15
N LYS A 77 -1.62 33.54 36.85
CA LYS A 77 -0.88 34.20 35.76
C LYS A 77 -1.26 35.68 35.67
N GLU A 78 -2.55 35.98 35.72
CA GLU A 78 -3.09 37.36 35.76
C GLU A 78 -2.58 38.14 37.00
N GLU A 79 -2.54 37.53 38.18
CA GLU A 79 -1.98 38.15 39.39
C GLU A 79 -0.46 38.42 39.29
N LYS A 80 0.30 37.56 38.60
CA LYS A 80 1.73 37.75 38.37
C LYS A 80 1.99 38.88 37.38
N GLU A 81 1.28 38.90 36.26
CA GLU A 81 1.35 39.96 35.24
C GLU A 81 0.91 41.32 35.78
N ALA A 82 -0.01 41.36 36.74
CA ALA A 82 -0.41 42.58 37.44
C ALA A 82 0.67 43.08 38.44
N LYS A 83 1.52 42.20 38.98
CA LYS A 83 2.59 42.54 39.95
C LYS A 83 3.92 42.88 39.28
N GLU A 84 4.23 42.25 38.15
CA GLU A 84 5.42 42.54 37.34
C GLU A 84 5.01 43.50 36.22
N GLY A 85 5.15 44.80 36.48
CA GLY A 85 4.75 45.84 35.52
C GLY A 85 5.37 45.63 34.13
N LYS A 86 4.54 45.18 33.18
CA LYS A 86 4.65 45.25 31.72
C LYS A 86 6.10 45.41 31.20
N LYS A 87 6.96 44.41 31.40
CA LYS A 87 8.23 44.30 30.69
C LYS A 87 8.32 42.98 29.93
N ASP A 88 8.65 43.16 28.66
CA ASP A 88 9.09 42.22 27.65
C ASP A 88 8.04 41.33 26.97
N LYS A 89 7.70 41.81 25.77
CA LYS A 89 6.90 41.21 24.68
C LYS A 89 7.61 40.04 23.98
N ASP A 90 8.57 39.38 24.64
CA ASP A 90 9.38 38.29 24.07
C ASP A 90 9.02 36.91 24.66
N SER A 91 8.08 36.84 25.61
CA SER A 91 7.64 35.61 26.28
C SER A 91 6.70 34.71 25.46
N ASP A 92 6.13 35.20 24.35
CA ASP A 92 5.31 34.37 23.45
C ASP A 92 6.13 33.32 22.70
N LYS A 93 7.46 33.49 22.59
CA LYS A 93 8.34 32.49 21.97
C LYS A 93 8.76 31.36 22.93
N GLU A 94 8.65 31.56 24.24
CA GLU A 94 9.05 30.54 25.23
C GLU A 94 7.93 29.52 25.51
N GLU A 95 6.64 29.87 25.30
CA GLU A 95 5.54 28.88 25.38
C GLU A 95 5.56 27.87 24.21
N GLU A 96 6.12 28.25 23.05
CA GLU A 96 6.31 27.34 21.90
C GLU A 96 7.36 26.24 22.13
N ASP A 97 8.29 26.43 23.08
CA ASP A 97 9.37 25.48 23.40
C ASP A 97 9.07 24.58 24.61
N SER A 98 7.94 24.81 25.30
CA SER A 98 7.43 23.85 26.26
C SER A 98 6.92 22.62 25.51
N GLY A 99 7.70 21.53 25.54
CA GLY A 99 7.34 20.26 24.93
C GLY A 99 5.90 19.82 25.28
N PRO A 100 5.30 18.93 24.49
CA PRO A 100 3.89 18.57 24.64
C PRO A 100 3.56 18.18 26.08
N PRO A 101 2.35 18.49 26.58
CA PRO A 101 1.96 18.27 27.98
C PRO A 101 1.78 16.79 28.36
N CYS A 102 2.25 15.86 27.53
CA CYS A 102 2.10 14.42 27.68
C CYS A 102 3.44 13.69 27.48
N GLY A 103 3.53 12.48 28.01
CA GLY A 103 4.63 11.56 27.71
C GLY A 103 4.61 11.07 26.26
N PRO A 104 5.57 10.21 25.87
CA PRO A 104 5.59 9.64 24.53
C PRO A 104 4.32 8.82 24.26
N ILE A 105 3.68 9.07 23.12
CA ILE A 105 2.52 8.30 22.63
C ILE A 105 3.00 7.33 21.56
N CYS A 106 2.87 6.03 21.81
CA CYS A 106 3.33 4.98 20.90
C CYS A 106 2.38 4.77 19.70
N SER A 107 2.90 4.10 18.67
CA SER A 107 2.09 3.54 17.57
C SER A 107 1.16 2.44 18.09
N ASN A 108 0.08 2.15 17.35
CA ASN A 108 -0.81 1.04 17.70
C ASN A 108 -0.15 -0.30 17.36
N GLU A 109 0.25 -1.05 18.38
CA GLU A 109 1.01 -2.30 18.22
C GLU A 109 0.26 -3.38 17.42
N GLN A 110 -1.07 -3.46 17.56
CA GLN A 110 -1.87 -4.41 16.79
C GLN A 110 -1.88 -4.05 15.31
N VAL A 111 -2.10 -2.77 14.99
CA VAL A 111 -2.03 -2.28 13.60
C VAL A 111 -0.62 -2.45 13.03
N GLU A 112 0.43 -2.20 13.81
CA GLU A 112 1.82 -2.44 13.41
C GLU A 112 2.10 -3.90 13.09
N SER A 113 1.64 -4.83 13.93
CA SER A 113 1.79 -6.27 13.70
C SER A 113 1.12 -6.72 12.39
N LEU A 114 -0.06 -6.16 12.09
CA LEU A 114 -0.75 -6.41 10.82
C LEU A 114 0.00 -5.80 9.64
N LEU A 115 0.48 -4.56 9.78
CA LEU A 115 1.29 -3.91 8.75
C LEU A 115 2.56 -4.71 8.40
N GLN A 116 3.21 -5.31 9.40
CA GLN A 116 4.38 -6.19 9.18
C GLN A 116 4.04 -7.43 8.34
N GLN A 117 2.81 -7.94 8.43
CA GLN A 117 2.35 -9.08 7.63
C GLN A 117 1.87 -8.66 6.23
N VAL A 118 1.21 -7.50 6.10
CA VAL A 118 0.59 -7.04 4.85
C VAL A 118 1.58 -6.37 3.90
N LYS A 119 2.51 -5.53 4.41
CA LYS A 119 3.52 -4.83 3.58
C LYS A 119 4.30 -5.78 2.65
N PRO A 120 4.81 -6.96 3.13
CA PRO A 120 5.49 -7.92 2.25
C PRO A 120 4.60 -8.50 1.16
N GLN A 121 3.29 -8.68 1.41
CA GLN A 121 2.37 -9.21 0.39
C GLN A 121 2.16 -8.20 -0.74
N ILE A 122 2.03 -6.92 -0.41
CA ILE A 122 1.95 -5.83 -1.40
C ILE A 122 3.21 -5.81 -2.29
N GLN A 123 4.39 -5.86 -1.66
CA GLN A 123 5.66 -5.83 -2.38
C GLN A 123 5.84 -7.06 -3.27
N THR A 124 5.53 -8.25 -2.74
CA THR A 124 5.59 -9.50 -3.49
C THR A 124 4.68 -9.47 -4.71
N LEU A 125 3.43 -9.03 -4.55
CA LEU A 125 2.50 -8.89 -5.68
C LEU A 125 3.03 -7.90 -6.72
N LYS A 126 3.57 -6.75 -6.28
CA LYS A 126 4.17 -5.74 -7.18
C LYS A 126 5.28 -6.32 -8.06
N GLU A 127 6.21 -7.07 -7.46
CA GLU A 127 7.32 -7.70 -8.16
C GLU A 127 6.84 -8.77 -9.15
N LYS A 128 5.95 -9.67 -8.69
CA LYS A 128 5.45 -10.76 -9.55
C LYS A 128 4.59 -10.24 -10.70
N LEU A 129 3.80 -9.20 -10.45
CA LEU A 129 3.06 -8.50 -11.48
C LEU A 129 4.00 -7.89 -12.53
N ASN A 130 5.10 -7.26 -12.10
CA ASN A 130 6.08 -6.70 -13.03
C ASN A 130 6.72 -7.78 -13.93
N THR A 131 7.07 -8.94 -13.38
CA THR A 131 7.57 -10.09 -14.15
C THR A 131 6.56 -10.54 -15.22
N VAL A 132 5.29 -10.74 -14.84
CA VAL A 132 4.24 -11.18 -15.76
C VAL A 132 3.93 -10.11 -16.82
N SER A 133 3.87 -8.84 -16.44
CA SER A 133 3.68 -7.72 -17.37
C SER A 133 4.77 -7.65 -18.42
N MET A 134 6.04 -7.77 -18.01
CA MET A 134 7.17 -7.78 -18.93
C MET A 134 7.10 -8.98 -19.87
N TRP A 135 6.75 -10.16 -19.35
CA TRP A 135 6.58 -11.35 -20.17
C TRP A 135 5.54 -11.15 -21.26
N VAL A 136 4.32 -10.68 -20.91
CA VAL A 136 3.24 -10.41 -21.88
C VAL A 136 3.67 -9.36 -22.91
N GLN A 137 4.33 -8.28 -22.48
CA GLN A 137 4.80 -7.22 -23.37
C GLN A 137 5.81 -7.74 -24.41
N LEU A 138 6.72 -8.63 -24.01
CA LEU A 138 7.70 -9.25 -24.90
C LEU A 138 7.11 -10.32 -25.82
N GLN A 139 5.87 -10.76 -25.59
CA GLN A 139 5.15 -11.64 -26.53
C GLN A 139 4.47 -10.86 -27.68
N ILE A 140 4.43 -9.53 -27.64
CA ILE A 140 3.80 -8.72 -28.68
C ILE A 140 4.61 -8.87 -29.98
N PRO A 141 4.00 -9.35 -31.08
CA PRO A 141 4.71 -9.58 -32.33
C PRO A 141 4.92 -8.26 -33.08
N LYS A 142 5.67 -8.33 -34.19
CA LYS A 142 5.80 -7.21 -35.13
C LYS A 142 4.42 -6.69 -35.56
N ILE A 143 4.23 -5.39 -35.59
CA ILE A 143 3.00 -4.74 -36.08
C ILE A 143 2.80 -5.07 -37.58
N GLU A 144 1.59 -5.51 -37.93
CA GLU A 144 1.15 -5.85 -39.29
C GLU A 144 -0.28 -5.34 -39.51
N ASP A 145 -0.70 -5.15 -40.75
CA ASP A 145 -2.02 -4.58 -41.08
C ASP A 145 -3.20 -5.52 -40.78
N GLY A 146 -2.95 -6.83 -40.67
CA GLY A 146 -3.98 -7.85 -40.46
C GLY A 146 -3.54 -8.95 -39.49
N ASN A 147 -4.46 -9.87 -39.17
CA ASN A 147 -4.23 -10.96 -38.20
C ASN A 147 -3.83 -10.47 -36.80
N ASN A 148 -4.53 -9.43 -36.30
CA ASN A 148 -4.23 -8.78 -35.02
C ASN A 148 -5.17 -9.19 -33.87
N PHE A 149 -6.09 -10.14 -34.07
CA PHE A 149 -7.00 -10.56 -32.99
C PHE A 149 -6.26 -11.02 -31.73
N GLY A 150 -5.24 -11.88 -31.87
CA GLY A 150 -4.46 -12.32 -30.71
C GLY A 150 -3.62 -11.20 -30.09
N VAL A 151 -3.22 -10.19 -30.88
CA VAL A 151 -2.55 -8.99 -30.36
C VAL A 151 -3.52 -8.17 -29.51
N SER A 152 -4.78 -8.00 -29.94
CA SER A 152 -5.81 -7.34 -29.13
C SER A 152 -6.13 -8.09 -27.84
N VAL A 153 -6.03 -9.44 -27.85
CA VAL A 153 -6.12 -10.23 -26.61
C VAL A 153 -4.95 -9.91 -25.68
N GLN A 154 -3.70 -9.85 -26.19
CA GLN A 154 -2.53 -9.45 -25.41
C GLN A 154 -2.70 -8.05 -24.81
N GLU A 155 -3.14 -7.08 -25.62
CA GLU A 155 -3.40 -5.70 -25.18
C GLU A 155 -4.42 -5.66 -24.04
N LYS A 156 -5.51 -6.43 -24.13
CA LYS A 156 -6.53 -6.45 -23.08
C LYS A 156 -6.02 -7.05 -21.76
N VAL A 157 -5.22 -8.11 -21.83
CA VAL A 157 -4.58 -8.67 -20.63
C VAL A 157 -3.56 -7.69 -20.05
N PHE A 158 -2.78 -7.02 -20.90
CA PHE A 158 -1.81 -6.02 -20.47
C PHE A 158 -2.45 -4.78 -19.83
N GLU A 159 -3.62 -4.35 -20.32
CA GLU A 159 -4.41 -3.27 -19.71
C GLU A 159 -4.81 -3.62 -18.27
N LEU A 160 -5.29 -4.85 -18.05
CA LEU A 160 -5.62 -5.33 -16.71
C LEU A 160 -4.38 -5.37 -15.80
N LEU A 161 -3.24 -5.87 -16.29
CA LEU A 161 -1.99 -5.88 -15.55
C LEU A 161 -1.55 -4.46 -15.16
N THR A 162 -1.68 -3.50 -16.06
CA THR A 162 -1.35 -2.09 -15.83
C THR A 162 -2.28 -1.45 -14.80
N SER A 163 -3.59 -1.63 -14.94
CA SER A 163 -4.57 -1.10 -13.97
C SER A 163 -4.38 -1.70 -12.57
N THR A 164 -3.98 -2.96 -12.49
CA THR A 164 -3.66 -3.65 -11.24
C THR A 164 -2.43 -3.04 -10.58
N ARG A 165 -1.40 -2.69 -11.36
CA ARG A 165 -0.19 -2.02 -10.85
C ARG A 165 -0.52 -0.71 -10.15
N THR A 166 -1.37 0.12 -10.76
CA THR A 166 -1.81 1.40 -10.16
C THR A 166 -2.55 1.18 -8.83
N LYS A 167 -3.40 0.15 -8.74
CA LYS A 167 -4.08 -0.20 -7.48
C LYS A 167 -3.10 -0.59 -6.37
N ILE A 168 -2.08 -1.39 -6.70
CA ILE A 168 -1.06 -1.82 -5.73
C ILE A 168 -0.24 -0.62 -5.21
N GLU A 169 0.07 0.35 -6.08
CA GLU A 169 0.76 1.58 -5.68
C GLU A 169 -0.10 2.41 -4.71
N ALA A 170 -1.43 2.43 -4.89
CA ALA A 170 -2.34 3.09 -3.97
C ALA A 170 -2.36 2.44 -2.57
N PHE A 171 -2.21 1.12 -2.47
CA PHE A 171 -2.09 0.46 -1.16
C PHE A 171 -0.84 0.91 -0.40
N GLN A 172 0.28 1.13 -1.11
CA GLN A 172 1.51 1.61 -0.49
C GLN A 172 1.37 3.04 0.04
N THR A 173 0.73 3.93 -0.73
CA THR A 173 0.53 5.33 -0.31
C THR A 173 -0.44 5.45 0.86
N GLN A 174 -1.48 4.60 0.92
CA GLN A 174 -2.44 4.58 2.02
C GLN A 174 -1.78 4.23 3.36
N ILE A 175 -0.76 3.37 3.38
CA ILE A 175 0.00 3.04 4.60
C ILE A 175 0.74 4.27 5.14
N SER A 176 1.44 5.01 4.26
CA SER A 176 2.14 6.24 4.68
C SER A 176 1.16 7.30 5.18
N LYS A 177 -0.02 7.38 4.54
CA LYS A 177 -1.09 8.29 4.92
C LYS A 177 -1.60 8.02 6.35
N TYR A 178 -1.77 6.76 6.73
CA TYR A 178 -2.16 6.40 8.10
C TYR A 178 -1.20 6.96 9.15
N TYR A 179 0.12 6.79 8.96
CA TYR A 179 1.11 7.33 9.91
C TYR A 179 1.03 8.86 10.03
N SER A 180 0.87 9.56 8.90
CA SER A 180 0.74 11.02 8.87
C SER A 180 -0.53 11.48 9.59
N GLU A 181 -1.69 10.93 9.21
CA GLU A 181 -2.99 11.34 9.77
C GLU A 181 -3.10 11.00 11.25
N ARG A 182 -2.60 9.82 11.66
CA ARG A 182 -2.55 9.44 13.08
C ARG A 182 -1.61 10.34 13.85
N GLY A 183 -0.43 10.64 13.31
CA GLY A 183 0.54 11.57 13.91
C GLY A 183 -0.06 12.95 14.14
N ASP A 184 -0.75 13.49 13.12
CA ASP A 184 -1.43 14.79 13.20
C ASP A 184 -2.58 14.77 14.22
N ALA A 185 -3.35 13.69 14.28
CA ALA A 185 -4.43 13.53 15.26
C ALA A 185 -3.89 13.47 16.69
N VAL A 186 -2.80 12.72 16.93
CA VAL A 186 -2.12 12.67 18.24
C VAL A 186 -1.55 14.04 18.61
N ALA A 187 -0.91 14.75 17.67
CA ALA A 187 -0.36 16.09 17.91
C ALA A 187 -1.45 17.11 18.24
N LYS A 188 -2.61 17.05 17.59
CA LYS A 188 -3.76 17.89 17.93
C LYS A 188 -4.35 17.53 19.29
N ALA A 189 -4.47 16.25 19.60
CA ALA A 189 -4.96 15.78 20.89
C ALA A 189 -4.05 16.22 22.04
N SER A 190 -2.72 16.24 21.85
CA SER A 190 -1.77 16.67 22.87
C SER A 190 -1.73 18.19 23.05
N LYS A 191 -1.81 18.97 21.96
CA LYS A 191 -1.84 20.44 21.99
C LYS A 191 -3.17 21.00 22.49
N GLN A 192 -4.28 20.30 22.23
CA GLN A 192 -5.64 20.74 22.59
C GLN A 192 -6.36 19.65 23.40
N PRO A 193 -5.88 19.33 24.62
CA PRO A 193 -6.36 18.17 25.37
C PRO A 193 -7.80 18.29 25.89
N HIS A 194 -8.38 19.49 25.84
CA HIS A 194 -9.79 19.77 26.13
C HIS A 194 -10.73 19.35 24.99
N VAL A 195 -10.23 19.16 23.77
CA VAL A 195 -11.02 18.74 22.61
C VAL A 195 -11.06 17.20 22.56
N GLY A 196 -12.13 16.62 23.09
CA GLY A 196 -12.29 15.15 23.16
C GLY A 196 -12.29 14.46 21.79
N ASP A 197 -12.75 15.15 20.73
CA ASP A 197 -12.85 14.58 19.39
C ASP A 197 -11.50 14.17 18.79
N TYR A 198 -10.40 14.85 19.12
CA TYR A 198 -9.09 14.42 18.62
C TYR A 198 -8.64 13.09 19.22
N ARG A 199 -9.01 12.79 20.47
CA ARG A 199 -8.74 11.48 21.08
C ARG A 199 -9.55 10.39 20.39
N GLN A 200 -10.82 10.69 20.10
CA GLN A 200 -11.67 9.77 19.34
C GLN A 200 -11.13 9.55 17.93
N LEU A 201 -10.68 10.61 17.25
CA LEU A 201 -10.11 10.54 15.90
C LEU A 201 -8.91 9.59 15.84
N VAL A 202 -8.01 9.61 16.83
CA VAL A 202 -6.89 8.64 16.89
C VAL A 202 -7.40 7.20 16.86
N HIS A 203 -8.42 6.89 17.66
CA HIS A 203 -8.99 5.54 17.73
C HIS A 203 -9.79 5.16 16.48
N GLU A 204 -10.50 6.11 15.86
CA GLU A 204 -11.19 5.89 14.59
C GLU A 204 -10.22 5.64 13.44
N LEU A 205 -9.08 6.35 13.40
CA LEU A 205 -8.02 6.10 12.42
C LEU A 205 -7.41 4.71 12.59
N ASP A 206 -7.20 4.25 13.83
CA ASP A 206 -6.71 2.89 14.09
C ASP A 206 -7.70 1.82 13.58
N ARG A 207 -9.01 2.00 13.85
CA ARG A 207 -10.08 1.11 13.34
C ARG A 207 -10.18 1.12 11.83
N TYR A 208 -10.18 2.31 11.23
CA TYR A 208 -10.18 2.48 9.79
C TYR A 208 -9.00 1.74 9.15
N GLN A 209 -7.80 1.91 9.71
CA GLN A 209 -6.61 1.25 9.19
C GLN A 209 -6.69 -0.28 9.28
N TYR A 210 -7.27 -0.84 10.34
CA TYR A 210 -7.52 -2.28 10.42
C TYR A 210 -8.40 -2.78 9.25
N TYR A 211 -9.50 -2.10 8.98
CA TYR A 211 -10.39 -2.46 7.87
C TYR A 211 -9.70 -2.32 6.51
N GLU A 212 -8.94 -1.25 6.31
CA GLU A 212 -8.19 -1.02 5.08
C GLU A 212 -7.14 -2.13 4.84
N LEU A 213 -6.44 -2.57 5.89
CA LEU A 213 -5.49 -3.68 5.80
C LEU A 213 -6.20 -4.99 5.43
N ARG A 214 -7.37 -5.23 6.04
CA ARG A 214 -8.19 -6.39 5.74
C ARG A 214 -8.68 -6.40 4.28
N LEU A 215 -9.15 -5.27 3.77
CA LEU A 215 -9.57 -5.10 2.38
C LEU A 215 -8.38 -5.25 1.42
N THR A 216 -7.22 -4.67 1.77
CA THR A 216 -5.99 -4.82 0.97
C THR A 216 -5.61 -6.30 0.78
N VAL A 217 -5.66 -7.12 1.83
CA VAL A 217 -5.36 -8.56 1.70
C VAL A 217 -6.39 -9.30 0.85
N LEU A 218 -7.68 -8.96 0.99
CA LEU A 218 -8.74 -9.50 0.11
C LEU A 218 -8.46 -9.14 -1.35
N ASP A 219 -8.09 -7.90 -1.65
CA ASP A 219 -7.83 -7.43 -2.99
C ASP A 219 -6.57 -8.06 -3.60
N ILE A 220 -5.50 -8.24 -2.82
CA ILE A 220 -4.30 -8.98 -3.26
C ILE A 220 -4.69 -10.42 -3.63
N ARG A 221 -5.45 -11.11 -2.78
CA ARG A 221 -5.92 -12.48 -3.04
C ARG A 221 -6.78 -12.55 -4.30
N ASN A 222 -7.74 -11.64 -4.43
CA ASN A 222 -8.63 -11.58 -5.60
C ASN A 222 -7.84 -11.26 -6.87
N THR A 223 -6.83 -10.40 -6.78
CA THR A 223 -5.93 -10.06 -7.88
C THR A 223 -5.21 -11.29 -8.40
N TYR A 224 -4.61 -12.11 -7.52
CA TYR A 224 -3.97 -13.35 -7.95
C TYR A 224 -4.95 -14.29 -8.67
N ALA A 225 -6.18 -14.42 -8.16
CA ALA A 225 -7.21 -15.26 -8.78
C ALA A 225 -7.63 -14.74 -10.17
N VAL A 226 -7.87 -13.44 -10.30
CA VAL A 226 -8.25 -12.80 -11.57
C VAL A 226 -7.12 -12.92 -12.60
N LEU A 227 -5.87 -12.65 -12.20
CA LEU A 227 -4.72 -12.77 -13.10
C LEU A 227 -4.48 -14.21 -13.53
N PHE A 228 -4.61 -15.18 -12.61
CA PHE A 228 -4.54 -16.59 -12.95
C PHE A 228 -5.60 -16.95 -14.00
N ASP A 229 -6.86 -16.60 -13.75
CA ASP A 229 -7.99 -16.96 -14.61
C ASP A 229 -7.85 -16.38 -16.02
N ILE A 230 -7.59 -15.06 -16.13
CA ILE A 230 -7.52 -14.40 -17.43
C ILE A 230 -6.30 -14.85 -18.24
N ILE A 231 -5.13 -15.04 -17.60
CA ILE A 231 -3.93 -15.50 -18.31
C ILE A 231 -4.12 -16.93 -18.77
N ASN A 232 -4.64 -17.81 -17.90
CA ASN A 232 -4.84 -19.22 -18.24
C ASN A 232 -5.84 -19.40 -19.39
N LYS A 233 -6.99 -18.69 -19.35
CA LYS A 233 -8.01 -18.74 -20.41
C LYS A 233 -7.50 -18.24 -21.77
N ASN A 234 -6.55 -17.32 -21.76
CA ASN A 234 -6.04 -16.67 -22.98
C ASN A 234 -4.61 -17.08 -23.33
N TYR A 235 -4.06 -18.11 -22.66
CA TYR A 235 -2.65 -18.46 -22.72
C TYR A 235 -2.14 -18.70 -24.15
N ASP A 236 -2.91 -19.44 -24.96
CA ASP A 236 -2.55 -19.71 -26.36
C ASP A 236 -2.40 -18.43 -27.18
N LYS A 237 -3.30 -17.46 -26.99
CA LYS A 237 -3.25 -16.17 -27.70
C LYS A 237 -2.19 -15.23 -27.13
N ILE A 238 -1.88 -15.33 -25.84
CA ILE A 238 -0.77 -14.60 -25.23
C ILE A 238 0.56 -15.10 -25.79
N LYS A 239 0.76 -16.41 -25.89
CA LYS A 239 2.02 -17.02 -26.36
C LYS A 239 2.17 -17.03 -27.88
N LYS A 240 1.06 -17.21 -28.60
CA LYS A 240 1.01 -17.33 -30.06
C LYS A 240 -0.15 -16.50 -30.64
N PRO A 241 -0.05 -15.16 -30.61
CA PRO A 241 -1.15 -14.27 -31.02
C PRO A 241 -1.58 -14.45 -32.48
N ARG A 242 -0.66 -14.91 -33.35
CA ARG A 242 -0.91 -15.19 -34.78
C ARG A 242 -0.99 -16.67 -35.12
N GLY A 243 -1.03 -17.56 -34.12
CA GLY A 243 -0.93 -19.01 -34.29
C GLY A 243 0.47 -19.48 -34.69
N ASP A 244 0.62 -20.79 -34.89
CA ASP A 244 1.77 -21.33 -35.61
C ASP A 244 1.55 -21.03 -37.10
N LYS A 245 2.58 -20.52 -37.79
CA LYS A 245 2.50 -20.42 -39.26
C LYS A 245 2.18 -21.81 -39.78
N ALA A 246 1.00 -21.99 -40.38
CA ALA A 246 0.75 -23.16 -41.19
C ALA A 246 1.89 -23.21 -42.22
N LEU A 247 2.73 -24.24 -42.14
CA LEU A 247 3.57 -24.62 -43.27
C LEU A 247 2.56 -25.01 -44.35
N ILE A 248 2.26 -24.06 -45.24
CA ILE A 248 1.52 -24.34 -46.46
C ILE A 248 2.49 -25.20 -47.28
N TYR A 249 2.30 -26.52 -47.21
CA TYR A 249 2.93 -27.50 -48.10
C TYR A 249 2.29 -27.42 -49.48
#